data_AF-A0A349XV47-F1
#
_entry.id   AF-A0A349XV47-F1
#
_cell.length_a   1.000
_cell.length_b   1.000
_cell.length_c   1.000
_cell.angle_alpha   90.00
_cell.angle_beta   90.00
_cell.angle_gamma   90.00
#
_symmetry.space_group_name_H-M   'P 1'
#
loop_
_entity.id
_entity.type
_entity.pdbx_description
1 polymer ?
#
loop_
_entity_poly.entity_id
_entity_poly.type
_entity_poly.pdbx_seq_one_letter_code
_entity_poly.pdbx_strand_id
1 'polypeptide(L)'
;MVENPYPIPRQLRQSGILVGNGGDVYGPFDFKIFDPADVVVFACAANELRFTEVAGVTVTKVNGNTAMNPLDVFTVKFPYVVPVSTRYVVLSSRIAARAAGVMSGTRINPDALEKEFSKIATQQQELRRDIGRAVMVEFGDNAMVIDAGLRDGDTLMKQGGRFTAGPNLPDLAESLIAEAAAEADRAKLEADRSDFHANRSRREADRSALARDAARGYSVAAAGSAAAAAAAADVVGEVRIFDTYAAAAAALGAHQNNVIVRVLADETQDYVSTFYRIESGALVFKSYSVPKP
;
A
#
# COMPACT_ATOMS: atom_id res chain seq x y z
N MET A 1 10.07 1.91 76.03
CA MET A 1 9.51 2.15 74.69
C MET A 1 8.00 2.02 74.83
N VAL A 2 7.24 3.08 74.54
CA VAL A 2 5.77 2.97 74.51
C VAL A 2 5.41 2.29 73.19
N GLU A 3 4.76 1.12 73.27
CA GLU A 3 4.20 0.43 72.11
C GLU A 3 3.23 1.38 71.40
N ASN A 4 3.41 1.56 70.08
CA ASN A 4 2.47 2.31 69.28
C ASN A 4 1.11 1.59 69.37
N PRO A 5 0.03 2.23 69.85
CA PRO A 5 -1.28 1.57 69.99
C PRO A 5 -1.88 1.13 68.65
N TYR A 6 -1.35 1.64 67.53
CA TYR A 6 -1.75 1.28 66.18
C TYR A 6 -0.50 1.01 65.32
N PRO A 7 0.18 -0.14 65.49
CA PRO A 7 1.31 -0.49 64.64
C PRO A 7 0.78 -0.70 63.22
N ILE A 8 1.12 0.20 62.31
CA ILE A 8 0.73 0.10 60.91
C ILE A 8 1.64 -0.96 60.25
N PRO A 9 1.10 -2.06 59.72
CA PRO A 9 1.89 -3.05 58.99
C PRO A 9 2.55 -2.41 57.77
N ARG A 10 3.80 -2.79 57.47
CA ARG A 10 4.55 -2.32 56.28
C ARG A 10 4.09 -2.96 54.96
N GLN A 11 2.86 -3.44 54.90
CA GLN A 11 2.32 -4.15 53.74
C GLN A 11 1.64 -3.16 52.78
N LEU A 12 1.59 -3.53 51.50
CA LEU A 12 0.79 -2.84 50.49
C LEU A 12 -0.68 -2.86 50.94
N ARG A 13 -1.31 -1.68 51.05
CA ARG A 13 -2.72 -1.54 51.45
C ARG A 13 -3.65 -1.72 50.24
N GLN A 14 -3.48 -2.85 49.55
CA GLN A 14 -4.17 -3.18 48.32
C GLN A 14 -4.48 -4.69 48.32
N SER A 15 -5.66 -5.07 47.82
CA SER A 15 -6.01 -6.47 47.58
C SER A 15 -5.30 -7.03 46.35
N GLY A 16 -5.24 -8.36 46.22
CA GLY A 16 -5.02 -8.96 44.91
C GLY A 16 -6.12 -8.57 43.91
N ILE A 17 -5.98 -9.00 42.66
CA ILE A 17 -7.09 -8.95 41.70
C ILE A 17 -8.09 -10.04 42.11
N LEU A 18 -9.24 -9.61 42.60
CA LEU A 18 -10.34 -10.48 42.99
C LEU A 18 -11.35 -10.57 41.84
N VAL A 19 -12.18 -11.60 41.88
CA VAL A 19 -13.24 -11.84 40.89
C VAL A 19 -14.58 -11.83 41.61
N GLY A 20 -15.59 -11.21 41.00
CA GLY A 20 -16.94 -11.19 41.54
C GLY A 20 -17.49 -12.61 41.79
N ASN A 21 -18.46 -12.73 42.67
CA ASN A 21 -19.17 -13.98 42.94
C ASN A 21 -20.67 -13.88 42.65
N GLY A 22 -21.13 -12.79 42.00
CA GLY A 22 -22.56 -12.50 41.85
C GLY A 22 -23.20 -11.90 43.10
N GLY A 23 -22.41 -11.49 44.11
CA GLY A 23 -22.84 -10.69 45.24
C GLY A 23 -22.48 -9.21 45.08
N ASP A 24 -22.99 -8.38 46.01
CA ASP A 24 -22.71 -6.94 46.12
C ASP A 24 -21.80 -6.59 47.31
N VAL A 25 -21.61 -7.49 48.28
CA VAL A 25 -20.75 -7.27 49.46
C VAL A 25 -19.53 -8.18 49.43
N TYR A 26 -18.35 -7.59 49.64
CA TYR A 26 -17.05 -8.28 49.62
C TYR A 26 -16.20 -7.91 50.85
N GLY A 27 -15.41 -8.87 51.32
CA GLY A 27 -14.57 -8.75 52.52
C GLY A 27 -14.94 -9.80 53.58
N PRO A 28 -14.41 -9.67 54.83
CA PRO A 28 -13.49 -8.63 55.26
C PRO A 28 -12.12 -8.72 54.58
N PHE A 29 -11.48 -7.57 54.33
CA PHE A 29 -10.13 -7.53 53.76
C PHE A 29 -9.06 -7.67 54.85
N ASP A 30 -7.94 -8.31 54.50
CA ASP A 30 -6.85 -8.65 55.44
C ASP A 30 -6.04 -7.44 55.93
N PHE A 31 -6.27 -6.26 55.36
CA PHE A 31 -5.63 -5.01 55.77
C PHE A 31 -6.63 -4.07 56.44
N LYS A 32 -6.13 -3.28 57.39
CA LYS A 32 -6.95 -2.37 58.20
C LYS A 32 -6.95 -0.93 57.66
N ILE A 33 -8.08 -0.25 57.77
CA ILE A 33 -8.27 1.14 57.32
C ILE A 33 -8.59 2.07 58.49
N PHE A 34 -8.24 3.34 58.33
CA PHE A 34 -8.56 4.39 59.30
C PHE A 34 -9.87 5.10 58.97
N ASP A 35 -10.07 5.42 57.69
CA ASP A 35 -11.25 6.11 57.20
C ASP A 35 -11.84 5.31 56.03
N PRO A 36 -13.14 4.96 56.06
CA PRO A 36 -13.83 4.40 54.90
C PRO A 36 -13.72 5.25 53.64
N ALA A 37 -13.61 6.58 53.77
CA ALA A 37 -13.46 7.49 52.63
C ALA A 37 -12.11 7.37 51.92
N ASP A 38 -11.10 6.76 52.57
CA ASP A 38 -9.79 6.52 51.96
C ASP A 38 -9.78 5.25 51.09
N VAL A 39 -10.88 4.49 51.02
CA VAL A 39 -10.95 3.26 50.22
C VAL A 39 -11.53 3.55 48.85
N VAL A 40 -10.77 3.19 47.82
CA VAL A 40 -11.18 3.30 46.42
C VAL A 40 -11.20 1.90 45.83
N VAL A 41 -12.21 1.65 44.98
CA VAL A 41 -12.44 0.35 44.37
C VAL A 41 -12.45 0.52 42.86
N PHE A 42 -11.68 -0.34 42.21
CA PHE A 42 -11.54 -0.39 40.77
C PHE A 42 -12.14 -1.70 40.26
N ALA A 43 -12.96 -1.67 39.23
CA ALA A 43 -13.52 -2.85 38.59
C ALA A 43 -13.25 -2.86 37.09
N CYS A 44 -13.14 -4.05 36.52
CA CYS A 44 -12.87 -4.31 35.12
C CYS A 44 -13.83 -5.40 34.66
N ALA A 45 -14.78 -5.04 33.78
CA ALA A 45 -15.78 -5.98 33.30
C ALA A 45 -15.16 -7.07 32.41
N ALA A 46 -15.95 -8.09 32.09
CA ALA A 46 -15.54 -9.12 31.14
C ALA A 46 -15.19 -8.48 29.79
N ASN A 47 -14.02 -8.83 29.24
CA ASN A 47 -13.50 -8.31 27.98
C ASN A 47 -13.09 -6.82 27.99
N GLU A 48 -13.18 -6.13 29.12
CA GLU A 48 -12.54 -4.83 29.25
C GLU A 48 -11.06 -5.00 29.57
N LEU A 49 -10.25 -4.12 28.98
CA LEU A 49 -8.80 -4.11 29.19
C LEU A 49 -8.39 -3.26 30.38
N ARG A 50 -9.27 -2.35 30.82
CA ARG A 50 -8.96 -1.31 31.81
C ARG A 50 -9.82 -1.48 33.05
N PHE A 51 -9.25 -1.15 34.20
CA PHE A 51 -10.05 -0.96 35.40
C PHE A 51 -10.58 0.47 35.45
N THR A 52 -11.82 0.62 35.89
CA THR A 52 -12.50 1.89 36.11
C THR A 52 -12.87 2.02 37.58
N GLU A 53 -12.79 3.23 38.11
CA GLU A 53 -13.19 3.49 39.49
C GLU A 53 -14.71 3.29 39.63
N VAL A 54 -15.11 2.54 40.65
CA VAL A 54 -16.52 2.30 40.94
C VAL A 54 -17.04 3.38 41.87
N ALA A 55 -17.83 4.30 41.32
CA ALA A 55 -18.53 5.30 42.11
C ALA A 55 -19.61 4.67 42.99
N GLY A 56 -19.92 5.29 44.14
CA GLY A 56 -21.03 4.89 45.02
C GLY A 56 -20.78 3.65 45.88
N VAL A 57 -19.54 3.18 45.96
CA VAL A 57 -19.15 2.09 46.85
C VAL A 57 -19.30 2.51 48.32
N THR A 58 -19.96 1.69 49.12
CA THR A 58 -20.10 1.90 50.56
C THR A 58 -19.11 1.03 51.32
N VAL A 59 -18.33 1.64 52.19
CA VAL A 59 -17.28 0.96 52.95
C VAL A 59 -17.65 0.95 54.43
N THR A 60 -17.65 -0.24 55.04
CA THR A 60 -18.08 -0.44 56.43
C THR A 60 -17.02 -1.20 57.20
N LYS A 61 -16.58 -0.68 58.35
CA LYS A 61 -15.70 -1.41 59.28
C LYS A 61 -16.45 -2.51 59.99
N VAL A 62 -15.80 -3.64 60.25
CA VAL A 62 -16.43 -4.84 60.85
C VAL A 62 -16.98 -4.53 62.24
N ASN A 63 -16.28 -3.76 63.06
CA ASN A 63 -16.72 -3.34 64.40
C ASN A 63 -17.48 -1.99 64.38
N GLY A 64 -18.03 -1.62 63.23
CA GLY A 64 -18.70 -0.33 62.99
C GLY A 64 -17.73 0.83 62.86
N ASN A 65 -18.18 1.94 62.25
CA ASN A 65 -17.43 3.20 62.17
C ASN A 65 -17.45 3.94 63.51
N THR A 66 -16.95 3.29 64.56
CA THR A 66 -16.88 3.86 65.91
C THR A 66 -15.52 4.49 66.16
N ALA A 67 -15.50 5.59 66.89
CA ALA A 67 -14.26 6.26 67.31
C ALA A 67 -13.37 5.38 68.22
N MET A 68 -13.96 4.34 68.83
CA MET A 68 -13.28 3.38 69.71
C MET A 68 -12.33 2.43 68.94
N ASN A 69 -12.62 2.16 67.66
CA ASN A 69 -11.82 1.29 66.80
C ASN A 69 -11.44 2.01 65.50
N PRO A 70 -10.55 3.03 65.59
CA PRO A 70 -10.22 3.85 64.43
C PRO A 70 -9.51 3.02 63.35
N LEU A 71 -8.77 1.97 63.70
CA LEU A 71 -8.10 1.06 62.76
C LEU A 71 -8.77 -0.32 62.78
N ASP A 72 -9.50 -0.68 61.74
CA ASP A 72 -10.23 -1.95 61.68
C ASP A 72 -10.22 -2.57 60.27
N VAL A 73 -10.50 -3.88 60.21
CA VAL A 73 -10.86 -4.57 58.97
C VAL A 73 -12.22 -4.08 58.48
N PHE A 74 -12.47 -4.21 57.19
CA PHE A 74 -13.64 -3.60 56.55
C PHE A 74 -14.20 -4.48 55.45
N THR A 75 -15.46 -4.23 55.10
CA THR A 75 -16.15 -4.77 53.95
C THR A 75 -16.51 -3.65 52.98
N VAL A 76 -16.63 -4.01 51.72
CA VAL A 76 -16.98 -3.13 50.60
C VAL A 76 -18.32 -3.60 50.05
N LYS A 77 -19.28 -2.68 49.92
CA LYS A 77 -20.55 -2.91 49.25
C LYS A 77 -20.60 -2.12 47.95
N PHE A 78 -20.70 -2.82 46.83
CA PHE A 78 -20.91 -2.23 45.51
C PHE A 78 -22.36 -1.73 45.38
N PRO A 79 -22.61 -0.68 44.58
CA PRO A 79 -23.97 -0.21 44.31
C PRO A 79 -24.76 -1.16 43.40
N TYR A 80 -24.10 -2.18 42.85
CA TYR A 80 -24.67 -3.22 42.00
C TYR A 80 -24.05 -4.58 42.32
N VAL A 81 -24.73 -5.66 41.91
CA VAL A 81 -24.18 -7.01 41.97
C VAL A 81 -23.00 -7.14 41.01
N VAL A 82 -21.85 -7.61 41.49
CA VAL A 82 -20.64 -7.77 40.67
C VAL A 82 -20.64 -9.17 40.03
N PRO A 83 -20.73 -9.28 38.68
CA PRO A 83 -20.76 -10.56 37.98
C PRO A 83 -19.52 -11.42 38.24
N VAL A 84 -19.65 -12.74 38.10
CA VAL A 84 -18.54 -13.71 38.22
C VAL A 84 -17.42 -13.53 37.19
N SER A 85 -17.66 -12.71 36.17
CA SER A 85 -16.70 -12.40 35.12
C SER A 85 -15.98 -11.06 35.34
N THR A 86 -16.41 -10.26 36.33
CA THR A 86 -15.83 -8.94 36.60
C THR A 86 -14.69 -9.07 37.61
N ARG A 87 -13.54 -8.51 37.26
CA ARG A 87 -12.38 -8.43 38.13
C ARG A 87 -12.42 -7.11 38.91
N TYR A 88 -11.98 -7.10 40.15
CA TYR A 88 -11.91 -5.88 40.94
C TYR A 88 -10.71 -5.86 41.89
N VAL A 89 -10.29 -4.66 42.26
CA VAL A 89 -9.20 -4.40 43.21
C VAL A 89 -9.68 -3.35 44.20
N VAL A 90 -9.37 -3.57 45.47
CA VAL A 90 -9.65 -2.63 46.57
C VAL A 90 -8.34 -2.09 47.09
N LEU A 91 -8.25 -0.76 47.22
CA LEU A 91 -7.04 -0.08 47.63
C LEU A 91 -7.37 1.05 48.61
N SER A 92 -6.49 1.24 49.59
CA SER A 92 -6.56 2.35 50.54
C SER A 92 -5.61 3.45 50.06
N SER A 93 -6.17 4.57 49.60
CA SER A 93 -5.46 5.69 48.99
C SER A 93 -4.59 6.51 49.96
N ARG A 94 -4.69 6.27 51.28
CA ARG A 94 -3.91 7.00 52.28
C ARG A 94 -2.46 6.45 52.41
N ILE A 95 -1.48 7.30 52.06
CA ILE A 95 -0.04 6.98 52.03
C ILE A 95 0.68 7.26 53.37
N ALA A 96 0.07 8.04 54.28
CA ALA A 96 0.77 8.49 55.49
C ALA A 96 0.85 7.39 56.58
N ALA A 97 2.03 6.81 56.76
CA ALA A 97 2.34 5.95 57.90
C ALA A 97 2.76 6.80 59.12
N ARG A 98 2.12 6.59 60.28
CA ARG A 98 2.56 7.13 61.57
C ARG A 98 3.49 6.15 62.27
N ALA A 99 4.69 6.59 62.63
CA ALA A 99 5.71 5.73 63.23
C ALA A 99 5.99 6.02 64.71
N ALA A 100 5.61 7.20 65.22
CA ALA A 100 5.74 7.55 66.63
C ALA A 100 4.38 7.76 67.31
N GLY A 101 4.25 7.24 68.52
CA GLY A 101 3.14 7.56 69.41
C GLY A 101 3.24 9.03 69.86
N VAL A 102 2.22 9.82 69.56
CA VAL A 102 2.13 11.25 69.94
C VAL A 102 1.83 11.43 71.44
N MET A 103 1.45 10.36 72.13
CA MET A 103 1.05 10.37 73.54
C MET A 103 2.13 9.76 74.43
N SER A 104 2.39 10.39 75.58
CA SER A 104 3.16 9.83 76.69
C SER A 104 2.31 9.88 77.95
N GLY A 105 1.70 8.75 78.32
CA GLY A 105 0.68 8.70 79.37
C GLY A 105 -0.59 9.46 78.96
N THR A 106 -1.06 10.39 79.79
CA THR A 106 -2.22 11.27 79.52
C THR A 106 -1.85 12.59 78.86
N ARG A 107 -0.56 12.84 78.58
CA ARG A 107 -0.06 14.09 78.00
C ARG A 107 0.40 13.89 76.56
N ILE A 108 0.13 14.87 75.72
CA ILE A 108 0.73 14.96 74.38
C ILE A 108 2.23 15.16 74.55
N ASN A 109 3.03 14.33 73.89
CA ASN A 109 4.47 14.51 73.83
C ASN A 109 4.78 15.46 72.66
N PRO A 110 5.08 16.74 72.91
CA PRO A 110 5.34 17.72 71.85
C PRO A 110 6.53 17.30 70.97
N ASP A 111 7.54 16.64 71.52
CA ASP A 111 8.70 16.19 70.75
C ASP A 111 8.34 15.06 69.78
N ALA A 112 7.42 14.18 70.17
CA ALA A 112 6.93 13.11 69.30
C ALA A 112 6.01 13.68 68.20
N LEU A 113 5.19 14.69 68.55
CA LEU A 113 4.34 15.40 67.60
C LEU A 113 5.18 16.12 66.54
N GLU A 114 6.20 16.86 66.97
CA GLU A 114 7.10 17.60 66.10
C GLU A 114 7.87 16.67 65.15
N LYS A 115 8.29 15.49 65.64
CA LYS A 115 8.90 14.45 64.81
C LYS A 115 7.95 13.92 63.74
N GLU A 116 6.67 13.69 64.05
CA GLU A 116 5.70 13.22 63.05
C GLU A 116 5.37 14.34 62.05
N PHE A 117 5.24 15.60 62.48
CA PHE A 117 5.05 16.72 61.57
C PHE A 117 6.24 16.93 60.65
N SER A 118 7.46 16.82 61.17
CA SER A 118 8.69 16.89 60.36
C SER A 118 8.70 15.79 59.29
N LYS A 119 8.33 14.55 59.63
CA LYS A 119 8.23 13.46 58.66
C LYS A 119 7.18 13.72 57.58
N ILE A 120 5.99 14.19 57.97
CA ILE A 120 4.92 14.52 57.02
C ILE A 120 5.38 15.65 56.09
N ALA A 121 6.02 16.69 56.62
CA ALA A 121 6.55 17.79 55.82
C ALA A 121 7.59 17.30 54.80
N THR A 122 8.54 16.46 55.22
CA THR A 122 9.52 15.86 54.29
C THR A 122 8.85 14.97 53.25
N GLN A 123 7.91 14.10 53.64
CA GLN A 123 7.17 13.26 52.68
C GLN A 123 6.38 14.10 51.67
N GLN A 124 5.77 15.20 52.10
CA GLN A 124 5.06 16.12 51.19
C GLN A 124 6.01 16.87 50.26
N GLN A 125 7.22 17.23 50.71
CA GLN A 125 8.23 17.84 49.86
C GLN A 125 8.72 16.86 48.78
N GLU A 126 9.03 15.62 49.15
CA GLU A 126 9.42 14.57 48.20
C GLU A 126 8.28 14.27 47.22
N LEU A 127 7.04 14.14 47.70
CA LEU A 127 5.87 13.93 46.84
C LEU A 127 5.68 15.08 45.84
N ARG A 128 5.84 16.34 46.25
CA ARG A 128 5.77 17.49 45.33
C ARG A 128 6.90 17.48 44.31
N ARG A 129 8.10 17.05 44.70
CA ARG A 129 9.22 16.91 43.76
C ARG A 129 8.94 15.82 42.73
N ASP A 130 8.37 14.71 43.18
CA ASP A 130 8.20 13.52 42.35
C ASP A 130 6.95 13.61 41.46
N ILE A 131 5.85 14.23 41.94
CA ILE A 131 4.63 14.42 41.13
C ILE A 131 4.87 15.27 39.89
N GLY A 132 5.74 16.27 39.97
CA GLY A 132 6.11 17.11 38.83
C GLY A 132 7.02 16.39 37.80
N ARG A 133 7.54 15.21 38.16
CA ARG A 133 8.39 14.37 37.30
C ARG A 133 7.70 13.08 36.85
N ALA A 134 6.53 12.79 37.40
CA ALA A 134 5.81 11.55 37.14
C ALA A 134 5.14 11.59 35.77
N VAL A 135 5.24 10.47 35.05
CA VAL A 135 4.41 10.22 33.87
C VAL A 135 3.14 9.51 34.31
N MET A 136 1.99 10.09 34.03
CA MET A 136 0.71 9.43 34.28
C MET A 136 0.52 8.30 33.27
N VAL A 137 0.29 7.10 33.79
CA VAL A 137 -0.05 5.91 33.00
C VAL A 137 -1.41 5.40 33.44
N GLU A 138 -2.05 4.60 32.59
CA GLU A 138 -3.34 4.01 32.93
C GLU A 138 -3.20 2.94 34.01
N PHE A 139 -4.30 2.67 34.72
CA PHE A 139 -4.30 1.66 35.77
C PHE A 139 -4.02 0.27 35.19
N GLY A 140 -3.02 -0.42 35.77
CA GLY A 140 -2.58 -1.74 35.33
C GLY A 140 -1.42 -1.72 34.34
N ASP A 141 -1.04 -0.55 33.81
CA ASP A 141 0.17 -0.41 33.00
C ASP A 141 1.43 -0.31 33.87
N ASN A 142 2.56 -0.67 33.28
CA ASN A 142 3.87 -0.49 33.89
C ASN A 142 4.26 1.00 33.93
N ALA A 143 5.01 1.39 34.95
CA ALA A 143 5.60 2.73 35.01
C ALA A 143 6.45 3.01 33.76
N MET A 144 6.31 4.23 33.23
CA MET A 144 7.04 4.68 32.05
C MET A 144 8.20 5.59 32.46
N VAL A 145 9.33 5.44 31.78
CA VAL A 145 10.51 6.31 31.94
C VAL A 145 10.67 7.16 30.68
N ILE A 146 10.89 8.46 30.84
CA ILE A 146 11.25 9.35 29.72
C ILE A 146 12.76 9.25 29.50
N ASP A 147 13.19 9.03 28.26
CA ASP A 147 14.61 9.02 27.91
C ASP A 147 15.23 10.41 28.11
N ALA A 148 16.38 10.47 28.78
CA ALA A 148 17.07 11.73 29.06
C ALA A 148 17.63 12.43 27.81
N GLY A 149 17.72 11.75 26.68
CA GLY A 149 18.16 12.30 25.40
C GLY A 149 17.08 13.01 24.59
N LEU A 150 15.81 12.98 25.04
CA LEU A 150 14.70 13.66 24.37
C LEU A 150 14.87 15.18 24.41
N ARG A 151 14.69 15.81 23.26
CA ARG A 151 14.72 17.27 23.08
C ARG A 151 13.31 17.78 22.83
N ASP A 152 13.11 19.07 23.03
CA ASP A 152 11.86 19.72 22.65
C ASP A 152 11.66 19.63 21.13
N GLY A 153 10.43 19.32 20.71
CA GLY A 153 10.09 19.04 19.31
C GLY A 153 10.31 17.60 18.85
N ASP A 154 10.96 16.73 19.65
CA ASP A 154 11.08 15.32 19.30
C ASP A 154 9.71 14.63 19.33
N THR A 155 9.46 13.75 18.35
CA THR A 155 8.27 12.90 18.38
C THR A 155 8.49 11.78 19.40
N LEU A 156 7.58 11.60 20.36
CA LEU A 156 7.71 10.53 21.36
C LEU A 156 7.32 9.17 20.77
N MET A 157 8.18 8.17 20.96
CA MET A 157 7.90 6.78 20.61
C MET A 157 8.01 5.89 21.85
N LYS A 158 7.03 5.00 22.06
CA LYS A 158 7.07 4.02 23.16
C LYS A 158 7.92 2.82 22.74
N GLN A 159 8.95 2.51 23.50
CA GLN A 159 9.78 1.31 23.35
C GLN A 159 9.84 0.55 24.68
N GLY A 160 8.98 -0.47 24.82
CA GLY A 160 8.81 -1.18 26.09
C GLY A 160 8.27 -0.25 27.18
N GLY A 161 8.99 -0.15 28.31
CA GLY A 161 8.67 0.73 29.44
C GLY A 161 9.29 2.13 29.36
N ARG A 162 9.77 2.56 28.19
CA ARG A 162 10.47 3.84 28.00
C ARG A 162 9.88 4.63 26.84
N PHE A 163 9.83 5.95 26.97
CA PHE A 163 9.61 6.88 25.87
C PHE A 163 10.96 7.32 25.33
N THR A 164 11.22 7.05 24.05
CA THR A 164 12.44 7.43 23.32
C THR A 164 12.11 8.38 22.19
N ALA A 165 13.11 9.06 21.62
CA ALA A 165 12.94 9.84 20.41
C ALA A 165 12.51 8.93 19.26
N GLY A 166 11.38 9.25 18.64
CA GLY A 166 10.91 8.66 17.40
C GLY A 166 11.56 9.36 16.19
N PRO A 167 11.29 8.88 14.98
CA PRO A 167 11.73 9.56 13.78
C PRO A 167 11.06 10.92 13.68
N ASN A 168 11.86 11.98 13.59
CA ASN A 168 11.36 13.34 13.52
C ASN A 168 10.81 13.63 12.13
N LEU A 169 9.62 14.24 12.09
CA LEU A 169 8.92 14.57 10.85
C LEU A 169 9.74 15.41 9.86
N PRO A 170 10.54 16.42 10.27
CA PRO A 170 11.37 17.18 9.34
C PRO A 170 12.39 16.30 8.59
N ASP A 171 13.04 15.37 9.28
CA ASP A 171 14.03 14.47 8.68
C ASP A 171 13.36 13.50 7.68
N LEU A 172 12.17 13.00 8.05
CA LEU A 172 11.36 12.18 7.14
C LEU A 172 10.85 12.98 5.95
N ALA A 173 10.43 14.23 6.15
CA ALA A 173 9.87 15.07 5.11
C ALA A 173 10.87 15.31 3.97
N GLU A 174 12.13 15.62 4.28
CA GLU A 174 13.16 15.79 3.25
C GLU A 174 13.36 14.51 2.42
N SER A 175 13.43 13.35 3.08
CA SER A 175 13.59 12.07 2.39
C SER A 175 12.37 11.71 1.51
N LEU A 176 11.16 11.92 2.00
CA LEU A 176 9.92 11.64 1.28
C LEU A 176 9.71 12.61 0.12
N ILE A 177 10.07 13.90 0.29
CA ILE A 177 10.04 14.89 -0.79
C ILE A 177 11.04 14.51 -1.89
N ALA A 178 12.26 14.12 -1.51
CA ALA A 178 13.28 13.68 -2.48
C ALA A 178 12.85 12.42 -3.23
N GLU A 179 12.28 11.43 -2.54
CA GLU A 179 11.75 10.21 -3.16
C GLU A 179 10.59 10.51 -4.12
N ALA A 180 9.63 11.34 -3.69
CA ALA A 180 8.51 11.76 -4.51
C ALA A 180 8.96 12.55 -5.77
N ALA A 181 9.97 13.41 -5.63
CA ALA A 181 10.56 14.12 -6.78
C ALA A 181 11.22 13.13 -7.76
N ALA A 182 11.98 12.16 -7.26
CA ALA A 182 12.61 11.14 -8.09
C ALA A 182 11.59 10.21 -8.78
N GLU A 183 10.46 9.92 -8.13
CA GLU A 183 9.36 9.20 -8.76
C GLU A 183 8.66 10.03 -9.85
N ALA A 184 8.43 11.32 -9.61
CA ALA A 184 7.87 12.22 -10.61
C ALA A 184 8.77 12.33 -11.86
N ASP A 185 10.08 12.41 -11.68
CA ASP A 185 11.04 12.42 -12.79
C ASP A 185 11.04 11.11 -13.58
N ARG A 186 10.94 9.96 -12.90
CA ARG A 186 10.80 8.65 -13.57
C ARG A 186 9.52 8.56 -14.38
N ALA A 187 8.39 9.00 -13.82
CA ALA A 187 7.11 9.00 -14.51
C ALA A 187 7.12 9.90 -15.76
N LYS A 188 7.77 11.08 -15.67
CA LYS A 188 7.95 11.97 -16.81
C LYS A 188 8.77 11.33 -17.94
N LEU A 189 9.89 10.70 -17.59
CA LEU A 189 10.73 9.99 -18.57
C LEU A 189 9.99 8.84 -19.25
N GLU A 190 9.13 8.13 -18.53
CA GLU A 190 8.31 7.06 -19.09
C GLU A 190 7.23 7.60 -20.05
N ALA A 191 6.61 8.73 -19.70
CA ALA A 191 5.68 9.44 -20.60
C ALA A 191 6.38 9.88 -21.90
N ASP A 192 7.56 10.49 -21.81
CA ASP A 192 8.36 10.91 -22.98
C ASP A 192 8.73 9.72 -23.88
N ARG A 193 9.07 8.56 -23.29
CA ARG A 193 9.34 7.32 -24.04
C ARG A 193 8.07 6.82 -24.74
N SER A 194 6.93 6.84 -24.05
CA SER A 194 5.65 6.43 -24.62
C SER A 194 5.27 7.29 -25.84
N ASP A 195 5.43 8.61 -25.73
CA ASP A 195 5.19 9.54 -26.83
C ASP A 195 6.11 9.31 -28.02
N PHE A 196 7.40 9.01 -27.77
CA PHE A 196 8.33 8.63 -28.82
C PHE A 196 7.89 7.35 -29.55
N HIS A 197 7.48 6.31 -28.82
CA HIS A 197 6.98 5.06 -29.40
C HIS A 197 5.68 5.26 -30.19
N ALA A 198 4.76 6.10 -29.71
CA ALA A 198 3.54 6.47 -30.42
C ALA A 198 3.86 7.18 -31.75
N ASN A 199 4.78 8.15 -31.73
CA ASN A 199 5.21 8.87 -32.93
C ASN A 199 5.90 7.97 -33.95
N ARG A 200 6.76 7.03 -33.49
CA ARG A 200 7.37 6.02 -34.35
C ARG A 200 6.32 5.14 -35.02
N SER A 201 5.32 4.69 -34.26
CA SER A 201 4.24 3.83 -34.77
C SER A 201 3.38 4.53 -35.81
N ARG A 202 3.06 5.82 -35.59
CA ARG A 202 2.36 6.65 -36.60
C ARG A 202 3.13 6.74 -37.91
N ARG A 203 4.42 7.06 -37.86
CA ARG A 203 5.26 7.14 -39.06
C ARG A 203 5.35 5.80 -39.82
N GLU A 204 5.38 4.69 -39.10
CA GLU A 204 5.42 3.36 -39.74
C GLU A 204 4.07 2.99 -40.40
N ALA A 205 2.95 3.40 -39.78
CA ALA A 205 1.64 3.28 -40.39
C ALA A 205 1.52 4.12 -41.68
N ASP A 206 2.05 5.35 -41.68
CA ASP A 206 2.08 6.22 -42.86
C ASP A 206 2.92 5.61 -43.99
N ARG A 207 4.11 5.09 -43.67
CA ARG A 207 4.95 4.36 -44.65
C ARG A 207 4.22 3.15 -45.23
N SER A 208 3.52 2.39 -44.39
CA SER A 208 2.74 1.23 -44.83
C SER A 208 1.56 1.64 -45.72
N ALA A 209 0.94 2.80 -45.48
CA ALA A 209 -0.09 3.35 -46.35
C ALA A 209 0.48 3.73 -47.73
N LEU A 210 1.60 4.48 -47.76
CA LEU A 210 2.29 4.84 -49.00
C LEU A 210 2.73 3.61 -49.80
N ALA A 211 3.26 2.58 -49.14
CA ALA A 211 3.63 1.33 -49.79
C ALA A 211 2.44 0.61 -50.43
N ARG A 212 1.28 0.58 -49.76
CA ARG A 212 0.03 0.02 -50.31
C ARG A 212 -0.45 0.80 -51.53
N ASP A 213 -0.40 2.14 -51.49
CA ASP A 213 -0.83 2.96 -52.62
C ASP A 213 0.11 2.83 -53.82
N ALA A 214 1.43 2.75 -53.57
CA ALA A 214 2.41 2.43 -54.62
C ALA A 214 2.15 1.06 -55.25
N ALA A 215 1.90 0.02 -54.43
CA ALA A 215 1.55 -1.31 -54.93
C ALA A 215 0.28 -1.32 -55.78
N ARG A 216 -0.75 -0.56 -55.38
CA ARG A 216 -1.96 -0.35 -56.19
C ARG A 216 -1.63 0.32 -57.52
N GLY A 217 -0.80 1.37 -57.51
CA GLY A 217 -0.34 2.04 -58.73
C GLY A 217 0.36 1.09 -59.70
N TYR A 218 1.29 0.27 -59.20
CA TYR A 218 1.96 -0.75 -60.02
C TYR A 218 0.99 -1.80 -60.58
N SER A 219 0.00 -2.24 -59.79
CA SER A 219 -1.00 -3.21 -60.26
C SER A 219 -1.86 -2.67 -61.41
N VAL A 220 -2.26 -1.38 -61.34
CA VAL A 220 -3.01 -0.71 -62.41
C VAL A 220 -2.14 -0.54 -63.65
N ALA A 221 -0.88 -0.12 -63.50
CA ALA A 221 0.05 0.01 -64.61
C ALA A 221 0.32 -1.33 -65.32
N ALA A 222 0.44 -2.42 -64.54
CA ALA A 222 0.58 -3.76 -65.07
C ALA A 222 -0.67 -4.20 -65.86
N ALA A 223 -1.88 -3.95 -65.35
CA ALA A 223 -3.12 -4.23 -66.05
C ALA A 223 -3.25 -3.42 -67.35
N GLY A 224 -2.88 -2.13 -67.32
CA GLY A 224 -2.85 -1.28 -68.53
C GLY A 224 -1.86 -1.78 -69.58
N SER A 225 -0.67 -2.21 -69.15
CA SER A 225 0.34 -2.79 -70.05
C SER A 225 -0.13 -4.10 -70.67
N ALA A 226 -0.80 -4.96 -69.89
CA ALA A 226 -1.39 -6.20 -70.39
C ALA A 226 -2.50 -5.93 -71.42
N ALA A 227 -3.38 -4.96 -71.17
CA ALA A 227 -4.42 -4.56 -72.11
C ALA A 227 -3.84 -4.00 -73.42
N ALA A 228 -2.80 -3.16 -73.33
CA ALA A 228 -2.11 -2.63 -74.51
C ALA A 228 -1.42 -3.73 -75.32
N ALA A 229 -0.81 -4.71 -74.66
CA ALA A 229 -0.21 -5.87 -75.32
C ALA A 229 -1.26 -6.73 -76.04
N ALA A 230 -2.41 -6.97 -75.41
CA ALA A 230 -3.53 -7.69 -76.03
C ALA A 230 -4.07 -6.96 -77.28
N ALA A 231 -4.30 -5.65 -77.18
CA ALA A 231 -4.73 -4.84 -78.32
C ALA A 231 -3.70 -4.83 -79.47
N ALA A 232 -2.40 -4.79 -79.14
CA ALA A 232 -1.34 -4.90 -80.14
C ALA A 232 -1.34 -6.28 -80.83
N ALA A 233 -1.56 -7.36 -80.08
CA ALA A 233 -1.69 -8.70 -80.64
C ALA A 233 -2.90 -8.82 -81.58
N ASP A 234 -4.04 -8.25 -81.21
CA ASP A 234 -5.25 -8.25 -82.06
C ASP A 234 -5.04 -7.47 -83.38
N VAL A 235 -4.33 -6.33 -83.33
CA VAL A 235 -4.03 -5.52 -84.54
C VAL A 235 -3.04 -6.21 -85.47
N VAL A 236 -2.00 -6.85 -84.93
CA VAL A 236 -1.02 -7.60 -85.73
C VAL A 236 -1.68 -8.83 -86.37
N GLY A 237 -2.66 -9.44 -85.69
CA GLY A 237 -3.33 -10.64 -86.14
C GLY A 237 -2.45 -11.89 -85.98
N GLU A 238 -2.95 -13.02 -86.48
CA GLU A 238 -2.21 -14.28 -86.41
C GLU A 238 -0.98 -14.25 -87.34
N VAL A 239 0.21 -14.49 -86.78
CA VAL A 239 1.45 -14.68 -87.54
C VAL A 239 1.70 -16.18 -87.69
N ARG A 240 1.60 -16.70 -88.91
CA ARG A 240 1.97 -18.08 -89.24
C ARG A 240 3.45 -18.13 -89.62
N ILE A 241 4.21 -19.02 -89.00
CA ILE A 241 5.65 -19.15 -89.25
C ILE A 241 5.87 -20.44 -90.05
N PHE A 242 6.60 -20.33 -91.15
CA PHE A 242 6.98 -21.45 -92.01
C PHE A 242 8.50 -21.44 -92.23
N ASP A 243 9.08 -22.62 -92.42
CA ASP A 243 10.52 -22.74 -92.68
C ASP A 243 10.89 -22.27 -94.09
N THR A 244 10.05 -22.57 -95.10
CA THR A 244 10.31 -22.26 -96.53
C THR A 244 9.10 -21.62 -97.23
N TYR A 245 9.34 -20.92 -98.34
CA TYR A 245 8.29 -20.26 -99.12
C TYR A 245 7.34 -21.28 -99.73
N ALA A 246 7.86 -22.40 -100.24
CA ALA A 246 7.06 -23.49 -100.78
C ALA A 246 6.10 -24.08 -99.74
N ALA A 247 6.54 -24.23 -98.48
CA ALA A 247 5.67 -24.69 -97.40
C ALA A 247 4.55 -23.67 -97.09
N ALA A 248 4.89 -22.39 -97.05
CA ALA A 248 3.90 -21.32 -96.87
C ALA A 248 2.89 -21.25 -98.02
N ALA A 249 3.35 -21.38 -99.27
CA ALA A 249 2.51 -21.37 -100.47
C ALA A 249 1.59 -22.60 -100.53
N ALA A 250 2.06 -23.77 -100.12
CA ALA A 250 1.24 -24.98 -100.04
C ALA A 250 0.12 -24.86 -99.00
N ALA A 251 0.36 -24.14 -97.90
CA ALA A 251 -0.62 -23.92 -96.84
C ALA A 251 -1.67 -22.84 -97.16
N LEU A 252 -1.52 -22.13 -98.28
CA LEU A 252 -2.26 -20.90 -98.54
C LEU A 252 -3.79 -21.06 -98.61
N GLY A 253 -4.26 -22.20 -99.12
CA GLY A 253 -5.69 -22.53 -99.21
C GLY A 253 -6.37 -22.75 -97.85
N ALA A 254 -5.60 -22.94 -96.77
CA ALA A 254 -6.10 -23.14 -95.41
C ALA A 254 -6.17 -21.84 -94.59
N HIS A 255 -5.68 -20.72 -95.14
CA HIS A 255 -5.55 -19.46 -94.41
C HIS A 255 -6.49 -18.38 -94.95
N GLN A 256 -6.98 -17.54 -94.03
CA GLN A 256 -7.81 -16.39 -94.39
C GLN A 256 -6.95 -15.26 -94.99
N ASN A 257 -7.57 -14.39 -95.79
CA ASN A 257 -6.92 -13.15 -96.23
C ASN A 257 -6.51 -12.31 -95.01
N ASN A 258 -5.46 -11.50 -95.16
CA ASN A 258 -4.80 -10.66 -94.16
C ASN A 258 -3.97 -11.37 -93.08
N VAL A 259 -3.85 -12.70 -93.09
CA VAL A 259 -2.90 -13.41 -92.22
C VAL A 259 -1.47 -13.02 -92.58
N ILE A 260 -0.66 -12.71 -91.56
CA ILE A 260 0.77 -12.45 -91.73
C ILE A 260 1.50 -13.79 -91.73
N VAL A 261 2.35 -13.99 -92.73
CA VAL A 261 3.12 -15.21 -92.92
C VAL A 261 4.59 -14.84 -92.82
N ARG A 262 5.31 -15.39 -91.85
CA ARG A 262 6.76 -15.28 -91.75
C ARG A 262 7.40 -16.52 -92.35
N VAL A 263 8.27 -16.34 -93.33
CA VAL A 263 9.08 -17.42 -93.91
C VAL A 263 10.50 -17.27 -93.38
N LEU A 264 11.05 -18.30 -92.73
CA LEU A 264 12.36 -18.21 -92.08
C LEU A 264 13.54 -18.30 -93.06
N ALA A 265 13.44 -19.17 -94.05
CA ALA A 265 14.45 -19.36 -95.10
C ALA A 265 13.76 -19.28 -96.47
N ASP A 266 13.52 -18.06 -96.92
CA ASP A 266 12.78 -17.81 -98.14
C ASP A 266 13.65 -18.05 -99.39
N GLU A 267 13.48 -19.21 -100.01
CA GLU A 267 14.20 -19.60 -101.22
C GLU A 267 13.96 -18.65 -102.41
N THR A 268 12.93 -17.80 -102.37
CA THR A 268 12.68 -16.78 -103.39
C THR A 268 13.41 -15.46 -103.13
N GLN A 269 13.96 -15.28 -101.93
CA GLN A 269 14.62 -14.04 -101.47
C GLN A 269 16.01 -14.32 -100.89
N ASP A 270 16.80 -15.19 -101.52
CA ASP A 270 18.17 -15.53 -101.08
C ASP A 270 18.25 -16.13 -99.66
N TYR A 271 17.24 -16.92 -99.25
CA TYR A 271 17.18 -17.58 -97.95
C TYR A 271 17.18 -16.63 -96.74
N VAL A 272 16.75 -15.38 -96.93
CA VAL A 272 16.55 -14.46 -95.81
C VAL A 272 15.15 -14.63 -95.21
N SER A 273 14.97 -14.30 -93.93
CA SER A 273 13.66 -14.37 -93.29
C SER A 273 12.79 -13.18 -93.73
N THR A 274 11.59 -13.46 -94.24
CA THR A 274 10.69 -12.47 -94.88
C THR A 274 9.29 -12.51 -94.27
N PHE A 275 8.58 -11.40 -94.40
CA PHE A 275 7.18 -11.25 -94.03
C PHE A 275 6.32 -11.06 -95.26
N TYR A 276 5.29 -11.90 -95.36
CA TYR A 276 4.25 -11.87 -96.36
C TYR A 276 2.90 -11.57 -95.70
N ARG A 277 1.95 -11.10 -96.50
CA ARG A 277 0.53 -11.04 -96.14
C ARG A 277 -0.28 -11.76 -97.20
N ILE A 278 -1.24 -12.57 -96.78
CA ILE A 278 -2.15 -13.24 -97.73
C ILE A 278 -3.15 -12.21 -98.24
N GLU A 279 -3.07 -11.84 -99.51
CA GLU A 279 -4.01 -10.89 -100.14
C GLU A 279 -4.60 -11.56 -101.38
N SER A 280 -5.93 -11.70 -101.41
CA SER A 280 -6.68 -12.33 -102.51
C SER A 280 -6.17 -13.74 -102.88
N GLY A 281 -5.77 -14.54 -101.87
CA GLY A 281 -5.26 -15.89 -102.11
C GLY A 281 -3.86 -15.92 -102.76
N ALA A 282 -3.01 -14.92 -102.50
CA ALA A 282 -1.57 -14.98 -102.82
C ALA A 282 -0.71 -14.45 -101.66
N LEU A 283 0.52 -14.96 -101.53
CA LEU A 283 1.53 -14.39 -100.62
C LEU A 283 2.07 -13.08 -101.22
N VAL A 284 1.70 -11.94 -100.64
CA VAL A 284 2.22 -10.64 -101.05
C VAL A 284 3.35 -10.23 -100.10
N PHE A 285 4.55 -10.11 -100.64
CA PHE A 285 5.74 -9.69 -99.89
C PHE A 285 5.51 -8.32 -99.25
N LYS A 286 5.86 -8.16 -97.97
CA LYS A 286 5.74 -6.89 -97.25
C LYS A 286 7.10 -6.35 -96.81
N SER A 287 7.94 -7.18 -96.23
CA SER A 287 9.25 -6.73 -95.75
C SER A 287 10.20 -7.90 -95.46
N TYR A 288 11.47 -7.56 -95.29
CA TYR A 288 12.46 -8.44 -94.68
C TYR A 288 12.33 -8.37 -93.15
N SER A 289 12.51 -9.50 -92.48
CA SER A 289 12.48 -9.56 -91.01
C SER A 289 13.77 -9.07 -90.35
N VAL A 290 14.88 -9.07 -91.10
CA VAL A 290 16.19 -8.54 -90.72
C VAL A 290 16.70 -7.76 -91.93
N PRO A 291 17.32 -6.58 -91.76
CA PRO A 291 17.91 -5.84 -92.88
C PRO A 291 18.92 -6.74 -93.60
N LYS A 292 18.83 -6.82 -94.93
CA LYS A 292 19.82 -7.53 -95.75
C LYS A 292 21.17 -6.82 -95.54
N PRO A 293 22.25 -7.54 -95.19
CA PRO A 293 23.58 -6.93 -95.13
C PRO A 293 23.99 -6.35 -96.49
#